data_AF-A0A447U7T1-F1
#
_entry.id   AF-A0A447U7T1-F1
#
_cell.length_a   1.000
_cell.length_b   1.000
_cell.length_c   1.000
_cell.angle_alpha   90.00
_cell.angle_beta   90.00
_cell.angle_gamma   90.00
#
_symmetry.space_group_name_H-M   'P 1'
#
loop_
_entity.id
_entity.type
_entity.pdbx_description
1 polymer ?
#
loop_
_entity_poly.entity_id
_entity_poly.type
_entity_poly.pdbx_seq_one_letter_code
_entity_poly.pdbx_strand_id
1 'polypeptide(L)' 'MFGNNVFTRVKRSENKKMAEIAHFLKENDLSVDTTVEVFITVSRDDRLYCLRRYCRKYH' A
#
# COMPACT_ATOMS: atom_id res chain seq x y z
N MET A 1 7.42 4.36 22.20
CA MET A 1 6.56 3.18 22.00
C MET A 1 6.40 2.97 20.50
N PHE A 2 7.12 2.00 19.94
CA PHE A 2 6.86 1.56 18.57
C PHE A 2 5.50 0.84 18.61
N GLY A 3 4.44 1.50 18.12
CA GLY A 3 3.16 0.82 17.91
C GLY A 3 3.38 -0.43 17.06
N ASN A 4 2.51 -1.43 17.20
CA ASN A 4 2.60 -2.71 16.51
C ASN A 4 2.53 -2.50 14.99
N ASN A 5 3.65 -2.13 14.37
CA ASN A 5 3.78 -1.89 12.96
C ASN A 5 4.04 -3.25 12.30
N VAL A 6 3.07 -3.74 11.54
CA VAL A 6 3.17 -4.99 10.80
C VAL A 6 3.51 -4.67 9.35
N PHE A 7 4.66 -5.16 8.89
CA PHE A 7 5.07 -5.06 7.50
C PHE A 7 4.56 -6.27 6.72
N THR A 8 3.81 -6.03 5.66
CA THR A 8 3.27 -7.09 4.81
C THR A 8 3.73 -6.88 3.37
N ARG A 9 4.15 -7.96 2.72
CA ARG A 9 4.38 -8.00 1.28
C ARG A 9 3.10 -8.47 0.60
N VAL A 10 2.62 -7.72 -0.38
CA VAL A 10 1.39 -8.00 -1.12
C VAL A 10 1.73 -8.10 -2.61
N LYS A 11 1.45 -9.24 -3.23
CA LYS A 11 1.55 -9.42 -4.68
C LYS A 11 0.28 -8.93 -5.36
N ARG A 12 0.37 -8.50 -6.62
CA ARG A 12 -0.82 -8.14 -7.43
C ARG A 12 -1.87 -9.25 -7.51
N SER A 13 -1.46 -10.51 -7.43
CA SER A 13 -2.35 -11.67 -7.40
C SER A 13 -3.20 -11.77 -6.13
N GLU A 14 -2.84 -11.07 -5.05
CA GLU A 14 -3.59 -11.04 -3.80
C GLU A 14 -4.76 -10.03 -3.89
N ASN A 15 -5.78 -10.39 -4.67
CA ASN A 15 -6.90 -9.51 -5.04
C ASN A 15 -7.55 -8.78 -3.86
N LYS A 16 -7.72 -9.46 -2.71
CA LYS A 16 -8.34 -8.86 -1.51
C LYS A 16 -7.49 -7.73 -0.92
N LYS A 17 -6.20 -7.96 -0.70
CA LYS A 17 -5.27 -6.95 -0.18
C LYS A 17 -5.02 -5.84 -1.20
N MET A 18 -5.05 -6.16 -2.49
CA MET A 18 -4.99 -5.16 -3.55
C MET A 18 -6.19 -4.20 -3.55
N ALA A 19 -7.39 -4.68 -3.20
CA ALA A 19 -8.56 -3.82 -3.06
C ALA A 19 -8.39 -2.82 -1.91
N GLU A 20 -7.83 -3.24 -0.78
CA GLU A 20 -7.49 -2.36 0.36
C GLU A 20 -6.45 -1.30 -0.03
N ILE A 21 -5.40 -1.72 -0.77
CA ILE A 21 -4.38 -0.79 -1.29
C ILE A 21 -5.01 0.21 -2.26
N ALA A 22 -5.85 -0.25 -3.18
CA ALA A 22 -6.52 0.62 -4.16
C ALA A 22 -7.46 1.63 -3.49
N HIS A 23 -8.19 1.21 -2.44
CA HIS A 23 -9.02 2.09 -1.64
C HIS A 23 -8.18 3.16 -0.95
N PHE A 24 -7.12 2.75 -0.24
CA PHE A 24 -6.20 3.67 0.44
C PHE A 24 -5.59 4.70 -0.51
N LEU A 25 -5.11 4.25 -1.67
CA LEU A 25 -4.54 5.16 -2.67
C LEU A 25 -5.58 6.15 -3.17
N LYS A 26 -6.80 5.69 -3.49
CA LYS A 26 -7.90 6.55 -3.92
C LYS A 26 -8.27 7.62 -2.88
N GLU A 27 -8.29 7.27 -1.60
CA GLU A 27 -8.53 8.23 -0.50
C GLU A 27 -7.43 9.30 -0.40
N ASN A 28 -6.24 9.02 -0.92
CA ASN A 28 -5.10 9.93 -0.94
C ASN A 28 -4.86 10.57 -2.33
N ASP A 29 -5.83 10.48 -3.24
CA ASP A 29 -5.74 10.97 -4.63
C ASP A 29 -4.58 10.33 -5.44
N LEU A 30 -4.22 9.10 -5.09
CA LEU A 30 -3.21 8.29 -5.76
C LEU A 30 -3.87 7.15 -6.54
N SER A 31 -3.18 6.67 -7.57
CA SER A 31 -3.58 5.52 -8.36
C SER A 31 -2.61 4.36 -8.20
N VAL A 32 -3.10 3.14 -8.43
CA VAL A 32 -2.26 1.94 -8.43
C VAL A 32 -1.41 1.94 -9.71
N ASP A 33 -0.08 1.97 -9.55
CA ASP A 33 0.84 1.73 -10.65
C ASP A 33 0.74 0.26 -11.08
N THR A 34 0.30 0.02 -12.31
CA THR A 34 0.08 -1.33 -12.83
C THR A 34 1.37 -2.08 -13.16
N THR A 35 2.51 -1.39 -13.22
CA THR A 35 3.84 -1.98 -13.43
C THR A 35 4.42 -2.59 -12.17
N VAL A 36 3.88 -2.27 -11.00
CA VAL A 36 4.33 -2.78 -9.71
C VAL A 36 3.75 -4.16 -9.46
N GLU A 37 4.60 -5.19 -9.40
CA GLU A 37 4.17 -6.56 -9.12
C GLU A 37 3.99 -6.82 -7.61
N VAL A 38 4.71 -6.07 -6.78
CA VAL A 38 4.81 -6.29 -5.34
C VAL A 38 4.73 -4.96 -4.61
N PHE A 39 3.77 -4.88 -3.70
CA PHE A 39 3.58 -3.79 -2.75
C PHE A 39 4.12 -4.21 -1.39
N ILE A 40 4.72 -3.27 -0.68
CA ILE A 40 4.95 -3.42 0.75
C ILE A 40 3.92 -2.52 1.42
N THR A 41 3.26 -3.00 2.47
CA THR A 41 2.32 -2.22 3.26
C THR A 41 2.75 -2.25 4.70
N VAL A 42 2.49 -1.15 5.42
CA VAL A 42 2.60 -1.12 6.86
C VAL A 42 1.18 -1.00 7.39
N SER A 43 0.82 -1.84 8.35
CA SER A 43 -0.40 -1.62 9.13
C SER A 43 -0.03 -1.28 10.56
N ARG A 44 -0.81 -0.38 11.16
CA ARG A 44 -0.73 -0.01 12.56
C ARG A 44 -2.16 0.04 13.11
N ASP A 45 -2.42 -0.70 14.18
CA ASP A 45 -3.75 -0.76 14.81
C ASP A 45 -4.86 -1.08 13.76
N ASP A 46 -4.62 -2.12 12.94
CA ASP A 46 -5.47 -2.58 11.83
C ASP A 46 -5.78 -1.56 10.71
N ARG A 47 -5.15 -0.38 10.74
CA ARG A 47 -5.22 0.60 9.66
C ARG A 47 -4.00 0.52 8.76
N LEU A 48 -4.24 0.54 7.45
CA LEU A 48 -3.21 0.54 6.44
C LEU A 48 -2.57 1.93 6.35
N TYR A 49 -1.25 1.97 6.47
CA TYR A 49 -0.39 3.11 6.20
C TYR A 49 0.61 2.68 5.12
N CYS A 50 0.29 2.94 3.86
CA CYS A 50 1.16 2.63 2.71
C CYS A 50 1.89 3.90 2.21
N LEU A 51 2.96 3.87 1.41
CA LEU A 51 4.29 3.25 1.52
C LEU A 51 5.22 4.07 0.60
N ARG A 52 6.33 4.59 1.13
CA ARG A 52 7.30 5.45 0.41
C ARG A 52 8.31 4.64 -0.40
N ARG A 53 7.89 4.07 -1.54
CA ARG A 53 8.70 3.87 -2.77
C ARG A 53 7.88 3.07 -3.79
N TYR A 54 7.10 3.77 -4.60
CA TYR A 54 6.82 3.50 -6.02
C TYR A 54 5.93 4.61 -6.63
N CYS A 55 5.46 5.58 -5.85
CA CYS A 55 5.16 6.93 -6.38
C CYS A 55 6.47 7.56 -6.88
N ARG A 56 6.85 7.26 -8.13
CA ARG A 56 7.85 8.03 -8.85
C ARG A 56 7.25 9.42 -9.05
N LYS A 57 7.86 10.38 -8.38
CA LYS A 57 7.62 11.81 -8.52
C LYS A 57 7.72 12.20 -10.01
N TYR A 58 6.59 12.54 -10.61
CA TYR A 58 6.44 13.38 -11.79
C TYR A 58 5.15 14.18 -11.51
N HIS A 59 5.21 15.25 -10.71
CA HIS A 59 5.80 16.55 -11.05
C HIS A 59 6.42 17.20 -9.81
#